data_AF-A0A969KUH4-F1
#
_entry.id   AF-A0A969KUH4-F1
#
_cell.length_a   1.000
_cell.length_b   1.000
_cell.length_c   1.000
_cell.angle_alpha   90.00
_cell.angle_beta   90.00
_cell.angle_gamma   90.00
#
_symmetry.space_group_name_H-M   'P 1'
#
loop_
_entity.id
_entity.type
_entity.pdbx_description
1 polymer ?
#
loop_
_entity_poly.entity_id
_entity_poly.type
_entity_poly.pdbx_seq_one_letter_code
_entity_poly.pdbx_strand_id
1 'polypeptide(L)'
;MIYTIAAATQILNSKFTIATVISVTELKSVVSVVYTRKGVRGKCCTFVSKQEFKEYFVTARQLRSKSYQVKNVPGGDYVVSGFENDTVRSQYLVSLEAFRIVCTCPDYREQNRLFKGRGCCKHGYAVLNHLGFSSLSDYIVVNQSQRRRA
;
A
#
# COMPACT_ATOMS: atom_id res chain seq x y z
N MET A 1 4.00 9.56 -1.75
CA MET A 1 5.31 9.67 -1.08
C MET A 1 5.45 8.50 -0.10
N ILE A 2 6.50 7.68 -0.22
CA ILE A 2 6.70 6.44 0.57
C ILE A 2 7.47 6.72 1.87
N TYR A 3 8.48 7.59 1.81
CA TYR A 3 9.32 7.96 2.93
C TYR A 3 8.74 9.20 3.62
N THR A 4 8.04 8.99 4.74
CA THR A 4 7.37 10.07 5.47
C THR A 4 7.63 9.95 6.96
N ILE A 5 7.48 11.06 7.69
CA ILE A 5 7.56 11.08 9.16
C ILE A 5 6.56 10.08 9.76
N ALA A 6 5.31 10.07 9.27
CA ALA A 6 4.29 9.14 9.76
C ALA A 6 4.68 7.66 9.57
N ALA A 7 5.25 7.30 8.42
CA ALA A 7 5.73 5.94 8.18
C ALA A 7 6.91 5.60 9.10
N ALA A 8 7.88 6.51 9.23
CA ALA A 8 9.03 6.34 10.10
C ALA A 8 8.62 6.20 11.57
N THR A 9 7.63 6.95 12.04
CA THR A 9 7.10 6.86 13.41
C THR A 9 6.51 5.48 13.67
N GLN A 10 5.72 4.94 12.75
CA GLN A 10 5.13 3.62 12.92
C GLN A 10 6.18 2.50 12.90
N ILE A 11 7.13 2.58 11.96
CA ILE A 11 8.28 1.66 11.90
C ILE A 11 9.07 1.70 13.21
N LEU A 12 9.42 2.89 13.70
CA LEU A 12 10.20 3.02 14.94
C LEU A 12 9.41 2.64 16.17
N ASN A 13 8.12 2.93 16.26
CA ASN A 13 7.30 2.55 17.41
C ASN A 13 7.11 1.04 17.55
N SER A 14 7.25 0.28 16.46
CA SER A 14 7.31 -1.20 16.52
C SER A 14 8.59 -1.73 17.17
N LYS A 15 9.67 -0.94 17.19
CA LYS A 15 10.99 -1.29 17.74
C LYS A 15 11.27 -0.64 19.09
N PHE A 16 10.77 0.57 19.28
CA PHE A 16 10.99 1.40 20.45
C PHE A 16 9.65 2.01 20.86
N THR A 17 9.16 1.65 22.04
CA THR A 17 7.77 1.91 22.48
C THR A 17 7.31 3.36 22.38
N ILE A 18 8.22 4.36 22.33
CA ILE A 18 7.86 5.79 22.25
C ILE A 18 8.97 6.59 21.54
N ALA A 19 8.96 6.62 20.21
CA ALA A 19 9.85 7.46 19.39
C ALA A 19 9.07 8.60 18.72
N THR A 20 9.55 9.85 18.89
CA THR A 20 9.03 11.01 18.15
C THR A 20 9.98 11.32 17.00
N VAL A 21 9.54 11.06 15.77
CA VAL A 21 10.34 11.34 14.57
C VAL A 21 10.36 12.84 14.28
N ILE A 22 11.57 13.36 14.08
CA ILE A 22 11.85 14.78 13.78
C ILE A 22 12.01 14.97 12.28
N SER A 23 12.79 14.12 11.63
CA SER A 23 13.04 14.22 10.19
C SER A 23 13.31 12.87 9.54
N VAL A 24 13.02 12.82 8.24
CA VAL A 24 13.23 11.67 7.38
C VAL A 24 13.94 12.16 6.12
N THR A 25 15.09 11.59 5.81
CA THR A 25 15.89 11.96 4.64
C THR A 25 16.16 10.72 3.81
N GLU A 26 15.71 10.72 2.55
CA GLU A 26 16.03 9.64 1.62
C GLU A 26 17.49 9.74 1.19
N LEU A 27 18.25 8.66 1.42
CA LEU A 27 19.60 8.49 0.89
C LEU A 27 19.58 7.46 -0.25
N LYS A 28 20.72 7.22 -0.89
CA LYS A 28 20.81 6.32 -2.06
C LYS A 28 20.30 4.90 -1.75
N SER A 29 20.80 4.28 -0.69
CA SER A 29 20.49 2.88 -0.32
C SER A 29 19.54 2.75 0.87
N VAL A 30 19.46 3.76 1.73
CA VAL A 30 18.72 3.73 3.01
C VAL A 30 17.94 5.02 3.20
N VAL A 31 17.16 5.08 4.28
CA VAL A 31 16.48 6.29 4.73
C VAL A 31 17.02 6.62 6.12
N SER A 32 17.56 7.83 6.25
CA SER A 32 18.00 8.36 7.55
C SER A 32 16.80 8.90 8.31
N VAL A 33 16.64 8.46 9.57
CA VAL A 33 15.54 8.87 10.44
C VAL A 33 16.12 9.44 11.73
N VAL A 34 15.82 10.71 11.99
CA VAL A 34 16.20 11.40 13.23
C VAL A 34 14.97 11.46 14.13
N TYR A 35 15.14 11.08 15.40
CA TYR A 35 14.04 10.98 16.36
C TYR A 35 14.50 11.29 17.79
N THR A 36 13.56 11.52 18.70
CA THR A 36 13.79 11.53 20.15
C THR A 36 13.08 10.34 20.79
N ARG A 37 13.60 9.86 21.91
CA ARG A 37 13.00 8.77 22.68
C ARG A 37 12.63 9.26 24.07
N LYS A 38 11.45 8.87 24.56
CA LYS A 38 11.05 9.19 25.95
C LYS A 38 12.10 8.65 26.93
N GLY A 39 12.60 9.51 27.82
CA GLY A 39 13.61 9.16 28.82
C GLY A 39 15.07 9.19 28.34
N VAL A 40 15.33 9.53 27.08
CA VAL A 40 16.70 9.71 26.56
C VAL A 40 16.91 11.19 26.24
N ARG A 41 18.03 11.76 26.72
CA ARG A 41 18.41 13.14 26.38
C ARG A 41 19.05 13.17 24.99
N GLY A 42 18.64 14.15 24.19
CA GLY A 42 19.21 14.39 22.85
C GLY A 42 18.46 13.68 21.72
N LYS A 43 18.99 13.87 20.50
CA LYS A 43 18.46 13.28 19.27
C LYS A 43 19.17 11.96 18.99
N CYS A 44 18.39 10.97 18.57
CA CYS A 44 18.87 9.70 18.05
C CYS A 44 18.79 9.71 16.52
N CYS A 45 19.61 8.89 15.89
CA CYS A 45 19.58 8.66 14.45
C CYS A 45 19.60 7.16 14.18
N THR A 46 18.86 6.71 13.17
CA THR A 46 18.97 5.34 12.65
C THR A 46 18.80 5.32 11.14
N PHE A 47 19.32 4.27 10.53
CA PHE A 47 19.11 3.97 9.12
C PHE A 47 18.07 2.87 8.98
N VAL A 48 16.98 3.18 8.28
CA VAL A 48 15.93 2.23 7.97
C VAL A 48 16.04 1.85 6.51
N SER A 49 15.86 0.57 6.19
CA SER A 49 15.93 0.11 4.81
C SER A 49 14.77 0.69 3.98
N LYS A 50 15.01 0.96 2.69
CA LYS A 50 13.91 1.36 1.78
C LYS A 50 12.84 0.28 1.66
N GLN A 51 13.23 -0.98 1.85
CA GLN A 51 12.33 -2.13 1.81
C GLN A 51 11.32 -2.08 2.96
N GLU A 52 11.77 -1.80 4.18
CA GLU A 52 10.91 -1.70 5.36
C GLU A 52 9.86 -0.57 5.23
N PHE A 53 10.25 0.56 4.62
CA PHE A 53 9.29 1.62 4.27
C PHE A 53 8.25 1.18 3.23
N LYS A 54 8.66 0.40 2.22
CA LYS A 54 7.73 -0.11 1.21
C LYS A 54 6.76 -1.12 1.80
N GLU A 55 7.23 -2.01 2.67
CA GLU A 55 6.39 -2.98 3.38
C GLU A 55 5.35 -2.27 4.23
N TYR A 56 5.76 -1.34 5.08
CA TYR A 56 4.81 -0.52 5.85
C TYR A 56 3.80 0.20 4.95
N PHE A 57 4.28 0.80 3.85
CA PHE A 57 3.42 1.49 2.90
C PHE A 57 2.37 0.55 2.28
N VAL A 58 2.75 -0.65 1.86
CA VAL A 58 1.84 -1.66 1.32
C VAL A 58 0.84 -2.13 2.38
N THR A 59 1.32 -2.50 3.56
CA THR A 59 0.47 -2.95 4.67
C THR A 59 -0.57 -1.90 5.06
N ALA A 60 -0.15 -0.64 5.19
CA ALA A 60 -1.08 0.45 5.50
C ALA A 60 -2.15 0.66 4.42
N ARG A 61 -1.86 0.31 3.15
CA ARG A 61 -2.84 0.38 2.06
C ARG A 61 -3.77 -0.82 2.03
N GLN A 62 -3.26 -2.01 2.30
CA GLN A 62 -4.09 -3.21 2.48
C GLN A 62 -5.03 -3.07 3.68
N LEU A 63 -4.59 -2.46 4.77
CA LEU A 63 -5.48 -2.17 5.91
C LEU A 63 -6.59 -1.18 5.52
N ARG A 64 -6.23 -0.12 4.79
CA ARG A 64 -7.19 0.88 4.30
C ARG A 64 -8.10 0.36 3.18
N SER A 65 -7.79 -0.75 2.53
CA SER A 65 -8.69 -1.34 1.52
C SER A 65 -9.88 -2.06 2.13
N LYS A 66 -9.78 -2.49 3.39
CA LYS A 66 -10.83 -3.25 4.09
C LYS A 66 -12.14 -2.46 4.27
N SER A 67 -12.09 -1.13 4.23
CA SER A 67 -13.29 -0.28 4.35
C SER A 67 -14.05 -0.09 3.04
N TYR A 68 -13.55 -0.64 1.93
CA TYR A 68 -14.19 -0.49 0.62
C TYR A 68 -15.13 -1.65 0.32
N GLN A 69 -16.28 -1.35 -0.27
CA GLN A 69 -17.17 -2.38 -0.80
C GLN A 69 -16.84 -2.63 -2.27
N VAL A 70 -16.89 -3.90 -2.66
CA VAL A 70 -16.60 -4.36 -4.01
C VAL A 70 -17.87 -4.99 -4.59
N LYS A 71 -18.24 -4.59 -5.81
CA LYS A 71 -19.34 -5.19 -6.57
C LYS A 71 -18.85 -5.60 -7.95
N ASN A 72 -19.21 -6.80 -8.39
CA ASN A 72 -18.99 -7.23 -9.76
C ASN A 72 -19.91 -6.47 -10.71
N VAL A 73 -19.40 -6.10 -11.89
CA VAL A 73 -20.20 -5.54 -12.97
C VAL A 73 -20.13 -6.42 -14.22
N PRO A 74 -21.16 -6.37 -15.09
CA PRO A 74 -21.13 -7.09 -16.37
C PRO A 74 -19.84 -6.78 -17.15
N GLY A 75 -19.19 -7.80 -17.69
CA GLY A 75 -17.90 -7.68 -18.40
C GLY A 75 -16.68 -8.10 -17.59
N GLY A 76 -16.83 -8.50 -16.32
CA GLY A 76 -15.75 -9.05 -15.50
C GLY A 76 -14.92 -8.01 -14.74
N ASP A 77 -15.34 -6.75 -14.78
CA ASP A 77 -14.78 -5.68 -13.98
C ASP A 77 -15.42 -5.57 -12.59
N TYR A 78 -14.81 -4.77 -11.73
CA TYR A 78 -15.23 -4.54 -10.35
C TYR A 78 -15.43 -3.05 -10.10
N VAL A 79 -16.56 -2.68 -9.53
CA VAL A 79 -16.78 -1.34 -8.97
C VAL A 79 -16.42 -1.35 -7.50
N VAL A 80 -15.50 -0.47 -7.11
CA VAL A 80 -15.04 -0.32 -5.73
C VAL A 80 -15.54 1.00 -5.17
N SER A 81 -16.36 0.92 -4.12
CA SER A 81 -17.02 2.07 -3.50
C SER A 81 -16.47 2.36 -2.11
N GLY A 82 -16.14 3.62 -1.86
CA GLY A 82 -15.83 4.13 -0.52
C GLY A 82 -17.04 4.87 0.05
N PHE A 83 -17.33 4.67 1.34
CA PHE A 83 -18.50 5.24 2.01
C PHE A 83 -18.11 6.20 3.12
N GLU A 84 -18.96 7.19 3.36
CA GLU A 84 -18.92 8.12 4.49
C GLU A 84 -20.37 8.37 4.93
N ASN A 85 -20.71 8.03 6.18
CA ASN A 85 -22.07 8.09 6.72
C ASN A 85 -23.11 7.44 5.79
N ASP A 86 -22.87 6.18 5.40
CA ASP A 86 -23.69 5.38 4.47
C ASP A 86 -23.90 5.97 3.06
N THR A 87 -23.25 7.08 2.75
CA THR A 87 -23.30 7.70 1.42
C THR A 87 -22.06 7.33 0.62
N VAL A 88 -22.24 7.02 -0.66
CA VAL A 88 -21.13 6.74 -1.58
C VAL A 88 -20.33 8.03 -1.77
N ARG A 89 -19.10 8.03 -1.28
CA ARG A 89 -18.17 9.15 -1.42
C ARG A 89 -17.40 9.09 -2.73
N SER A 90 -17.07 7.88 -3.18
CA SER A 90 -16.24 7.67 -4.37
C SER A 90 -16.48 6.29 -4.95
N GLN A 91 -16.43 6.18 -6.28
CA GLN A 91 -16.48 4.92 -7.01
C GLN A 91 -15.36 4.88 -8.05
N TYR A 92 -14.69 3.73 -8.14
CA TYR A 92 -13.66 3.50 -9.14
C TYR A 92 -13.84 2.12 -9.76
N LEU A 93 -13.56 2.04 -11.05
CA LEU A 93 -13.53 0.78 -11.79
C LEU A 93 -12.16 0.13 -11.60
N VAL A 94 -12.18 -1.18 -11.38
CA VAL A 94 -11.00 -2.02 -11.26
C VAL A 94 -11.13 -3.18 -12.22
N SER A 95 -10.17 -3.30 -13.13
CA SER A 95 -10.09 -4.35 -14.12
C SER A 95 -8.95 -5.30 -13.79
N LEU A 96 -9.22 -6.60 -13.93
CA LEU A 96 -8.23 -7.64 -13.74
C LEU A 96 -7.55 -7.96 -15.08
N GLU A 97 -6.23 -7.84 -15.12
CA GLU A 97 -5.43 -8.29 -16.25
C GLU A 97 -4.50 -9.43 -15.82
N ALA A 98 -3.92 -10.14 -16.78
CA ALA A 98 -3.09 -11.33 -16.52
C ALA A 98 -1.91 -11.08 -15.55
N PHE A 99 -1.33 -9.88 -15.57
CA PHE A 99 -0.10 -9.56 -14.80
C PHE A 99 -0.22 -8.32 -13.93
N ARG A 100 -1.40 -7.70 -13.89
CA ARG A 100 -1.62 -6.46 -13.14
C ARG A 100 -3.09 -6.27 -12.85
N ILE A 101 -3.36 -5.35 -11.93
CA ILE A 101 -4.69 -4.84 -11.68
C ILE A 101 -4.68 -3.39 -12.14
N VAL A 102 -5.70 -2.98 -12.88
CA VAL A 102 -5.84 -1.62 -13.40
C VAL A 102 -6.98 -0.95 -12.66
N CYS A 103 -6.75 0.28 -12.19
CA CYS A 103 -7.76 1.04 -11.48
C CYS A 103 -7.85 2.46 -12.03
N THR A 104 -9.06 2.99 -12.16
CA THR A 104 -9.28 4.35 -12.67
C THR A 104 -8.95 5.45 -11.66
N CYS A 105 -8.60 5.12 -10.41
CA CYS A 105 -8.37 6.12 -9.38
C CYS A 105 -7.06 6.91 -9.58
N PRO A 106 -7.00 8.21 -9.22
CA PRO A 106 -5.78 9.01 -9.36
C PRO A 106 -4.56 8.42 -8.64
N ASP A 107 -4.78 7.83 -7.47
CA ASP A 107 -3.71 7.22 -6.68
C ASP A 107 -3.07 6.01 -7.39
N TYR A 108 -3.81 5.25 -8.21
CA TYR A 108 -3.26 4.13 -8.97
C TYR A 108 -2.20 4.61 -9.96
N ARG A 109 -2.46 5.72 -10.66
CA ARG A 109 -1.49 6.33 -11.58
C ARG A 109 -0.20 6.69 -10.86
N GLU A 110 -0.31 7.30 -9.69
CA GLU A 110 0.86 7.65 -8.88
C GLU A 110 1.59 6.40 -8.35
N GLN A 111 0.87 5.37 -7.91
CA GLN A 111 1.50 4.12 -7.50
C GLN A 111 2.24 3.45 -8.66
N ASN A 112 1.65 3.41 -9.85
CA ASN A 112 2.32 2.87 -11.02
C ASN A 112 3.58 3.65 -11.37
N ARG A 113 3.56 4.98 -11.26
CA ARG A 113 4.76 5.80 -11.44
C ARG A 113 5.85 5.45 -10.42
N LEU A 114 5.48 5.38 -9.14
CA LEU A 114 6.41 5.09 -8.04
C LEU A 114 7.00 3.67 -8.09
N PHE A 115 6.20 2.69 -8.52
CA PHE A 115 6.56 1.27 -8.55
C PHE A 115 6.84 0.75 -9.96
N LYS A 116 7.15 1.63 -10.93
CA LYS A 116 7.54 1.27 -12.31
C LYS A 116 6.56 0.30 -12.99
N GLY A 117 5.27 0.60 -12.89
CA GLY A 117 4.18 -0.20 -13.46
C GLY A 117 3.73 -1.39 -12.61
N ARG A 118 4.34 -1.60 -11.43
CA ARG A 118 3.97 -2.67 -10.47
C ARG A 118 3.22 -2.12 -9.25
N GLY A 119 2.54 -0.98 -9.42
CA GLY A 119 1.81 -0.32 -8.34
C GLY A 119 0.44 -0.97 -8.11
N CYS A 120 0.00 -1.00 -6.85
CA CYS A 120 -1.36 -1.39 -6.51
C CYS A 120 -1.97 -0.36 -5.55
N CYS A 121 -3.13 0.18 -5.92
CA CYS A 121 -3.87 1.11 -5.07
C CYS A 121 -4.72 0.34 -4.05
N LYS A 122 -5.28 1.07 -3.08
CA LYS A 122 -6.23 0.50 -2.09
C LYS A 122 -7.44 -0.19 -2.74
N HIS A 123 -7.93 0.30 -3.88
CA HIS A 123 -9.06 -0.34 -4.57
C HIS A 123 -8.67 -1.67 -5.21
N GLY A 124 -7.48 -1.76 -5.80
CA GLY A 124 -6.93 -3.03 -6.29
C GLY A 124 -6.76 -4.04 -5.16
N TYR A 125 -6.27 -3.62 -3.99
CA TYR A 125 -6.21 -4.47 -2.81
C TYR A 125 -7.60 -4.89 -2.30
N ALA A 126 -8.62 -4.04 -2.42
CA ALA A 126 -9.99 -4.41 -2.05
C ALA A 126 -10.52 -5.54 -2.95
N VAL A 127 -10.28 -5.44 -4.26
CA VAL A 127 -10.65 -6.50 -5.21
C VAL A 127 -9.86 -7.79 -4.97
N LEU A 128 -8.54 -7.70 -4.74
CA LEU A 128 -7.73 -8.88 -4.38
C LEU A 128 -8.28 -9.60 -3.16
N ASN A 129 -8.56 -8.85 -2.09
CA ASN A 129 -9.14 -9.42 -0.88
C ASN A 129 -10.53 -10.03 -1.14
N HIS A 130 -11.37 -9.39 -1.96
CA HIS A 130 -12.67 -9.92 -2.36
C HIS A 130 -12.57 -11.25 -3.12
N LEU A 131 -11.48 -11.44 -3.88
CA LEU A 131 -11.17 -12.66 -4.63
C LEU A 131 -10.40 -13.71 -3.81
N GLY A 132 -10.09 -13.43 -2.54
CA GLY A 132 -9.36 -14.34 -1.66
C GLY A 132 -7.82 -14.30 -1.82
N PHE A 133 -7.27 -13.32 -2.53
CA PHE A 133 -5.82 -13.13 -2.64
C PHE A 133 -5.29 -12.19 -1.55
N SER A 134 -4.14 -12.52 -0.96
CA SER A 134 -3.51 -11.70 0.08
C SER A 134 -2.60 -10.62 -0.50
N SER A 135 -2.07 -10.86 -1.72
CA SER A 135 -1.14 -9.96 -2.39
C SER A 135 -1.35 -9.95 -3.91
N LEU A 136 -0.83 -8.92 -4.58
CA LEU A 136 -0.79 -8.87 -6.05
C LEU A 136 0.08 -9.99 -6.62
N SER A 137 1.16 -10.38 -5.92
CA SER A 137 2.04 -11.47 -6.34
C SER A 137 1.29 -12.81 -6.36
N ASP A 138 0.46 -13.09 -5.35
CA ASP A 138 -0.32 -14.32 -5.26
C ASP A 138 -1.26 -14.45 -6.47
N TYR A 139 -1.96 -13.36 -6.77
CA TYR A 139 -2.84 -13.27 -7.93
C TYR A 139 -2.09 -13.55 -9.25
N ILE A 140 -0.93 -12.93 -9.45
CA ILE A 140 -0.12 -13.11 -10.66
C ILE A 140 0.33 -14.57 -10.81
N VAL A 141 0.80 -15.21 -9.73
CA VAL A 141 1.29 -16.59 -9.75
C VAL A 141 0.16 -17.57 -10.11
N VAL A 142 -1.03 -17.41 -9.52
CA VAL A 142 -2.18 -18.26 -9.81
C VAL A 142 -2.64 -18.08 -11.25
N ASN A 143 -2.75 -16.84 -11.72
CA ASN A 143 -3.23 -16.54 -13.07
C ASN A 143 -2.24 -17.05 -14.15
N GLN A 144 -0.94 -16.95 -13.91
CA GLN A 144 0.09 -17.54 -14.77
C GLN A 144 -0.02 -19.07 -14.86
N SER A 145 -0.32 -19.72 -13.72
CA SER A 145 -0.43 -21.19 -13.66
C SER A 145 -1.65 -21.70 -14.42
N GLN A 146 -2.77 -20.98 -14.37
CA GLN A 146 -3.99 -21.32 -15.11
C GLN A 146 -3.78 -21.21 -16.62
N ARG A 147 -3.06 -20.18 -17.10
CA ARG A 147 -2.78 -20.01 -18.53
C ARG A 147 -1.82 -21.04 -19.12
N ARG A 148 -0.95 -21.65 -18.32
CA ARG A 148 -0.07 -22.74 -18.79
C ARG A 148 -0.81 -24.07 -18.99
N ARG A 149 -2.05 -24.17 -18.47
CA ARG A 149 -2.88 -25.38 -18.54
C ARG A 149 -3.99 -25.28 -19.59
N ALA A 150 -4.17 -24.11 -20.20
CA ALA A 150 -5.09 -23.84 -21.30
C ALA A 150 -4.32 -23.78 -22.62
#